data_AF-A0A6N3R9L7-F1
#
_entry.id   AF-A0A6N3R9L7-F1
#
_cell.length_a   1.000
_cell.length_b   1.000
_cell.length_c   1.000
_cell.angle_alpha   90.00
_cell.angle_beta   90.00
_cell.angle_gamma   90.00
#
_symmetry.space_group_name_H-M   'P 1'
#
loop_
_entity.id
_entity.type
_entity.pdbx_description
1 polymer ?
#
loop_
_entity_poly.entity_id
_entity_poly.type
_entity_poly.pdbx_seq_one_letter_code
_entity_poly.pdbx_strand_id
1 'polypeptide(L)' 'MFEVLPITPAIRQLISANTDVESLETHARQAGMRTLFENGCLAVEQGLTTFEELIRVLGMPHGE' A
#
# COMPACT_ATOMS: atom_id res chain seq x y z
N MET A 1 9.32 -1.94 -7.53
CA MET A 1 8.21 -2.26 -6.60
C MET A 1 7.22 -1.12 -6.69
N PHE A 2 5.92 -1.41 -6.62
CA PHE A 2 4.88 -0.41 -6.84
C PHE A 2 3.76 -0.58 -5.81
N GLU A 3 3.10 0.51 -5.47
CA GLU A 3 1.80 0.50 -4.80
C GLU A 3 0.76 0.93 -5.83
N VAL A 4 -0.25 0.10 -6.02
CA VAL A 4 -1.24 0.30 -7.08
C VAL A 4 -2.62 0.17 -6.46
N LEU A 5 -3.39 1.25 -6.51
CA LEU A 5 -4.80 1.29 -6.15
C LEU A 5 -5.66 1.05 -7.40
N PRO A 6 -6.26 -0.14 -7.59
CA PRO A 6 -7.14 -0.38 -8.72
C PRO A 6 -8.45 0.39 -8.54
N ILE A 7 -8.84 1.19 -9.54
CA ILE A 7 -10.11 1.93 -9.52
C ILE A 7 -11.25 0.99 -9.94
N THR A 8 -11.62 0.10 -9.02
CA THR A 8 -12.80 -0.77 -9.17
C THR A 8 -14.10 0.04 -9.08
N PRO A 9 -15.26 -0.51 -9.48
CA PRO A 9 -16.54 0.17 -9.29
C PRO A 9 -16.82 0.58 -7.84
N ALA A 10 -16.44 -0.25 -6.87
CA ALA A 10 -16.59 0.06 -5.45
C ALA A 10 -15.70 1.25 -5.03
N ILE A 11 -14.41 1.23 -5.39
CA ILE A 11 -13.49 2.34 -5.09
C ILE A 11 -13.95 3.64 -5.76
N ARG A 12 -14.43 3.57 -7.01
CA ARG A 12 -14.99 4.73 -7.72
C ARG A 12 -16.18 5.35 -6.99
N GLN A 13 -17.06 4.51 -6.44
CA GLN A 13 -18.22 4.99 -5.66
C GLN A 13 -17.76 5.71 -4.39
N LEU A 14 -16.79 5.14 -3.65
CA LEU A 14 -16.25 5.77 -2.44
C LEU A 14 -15.56 7.11 -2.73
N ILE A 15 -14.77 7.19 -3.81
CA ILE A 15 -14.19 8.46 -4.27
C ILE A 15 -15.28 9.47 -4.61
N SER A 16 -16.33 9.04 -5.33
CA SER A 16 -17.44 9.93 -5.73
C SER A 16 -18.25 10.41 -4.52
N ALA A 17 -18.30 9.61 -3.46
CA ALA A 17 -18.96 9.94 -2.19
C ALA A 17 -18.08 10.83 -1.27
N ASN A 18 -16.87 11.18 -1.69
CA ASN A 18 -15.90 11.94 -0.91
C ASN A 18 -15.63 11.31 0.47
N THR A 19 -15.58 9.97 0.51
CA THR A 19 -15.27 9.18 1.71
C THR A 19 -13.91 9.56 2.28
N ASP A 20 -13.77 9.50 3.60
CA ASP A 20 -12.49 9.74 4.27
C ASP A 20 -11.40 8.77 3.80
N VAL A 21 -10.16 9.26 3.85
CA VAL A 21 -8.99 8.54 3.31
C VAL A 21 -8.76 7.22 4.05
N GLU A 22 -8.92 7.18 5.36
CA GLU A 22 -8.71 5.98 6.19
C GLU A 22 -9.71 4.87 5.82
N SER A 23 -10.99 5.23 5.66
CA SER A 23 -12.01 4.30 5.21
C SER A 23 -11.77 3.84 3.78
N LEU A 24 -11.39 4.74 2.86
CA LEU A 24 -11.05 4.38 1.49
C LEU A 24 -9.87 3.39 1.43
N GLU A 25 -8.81 3.67 2.19
CA GLU A 25 -7.64 2.79 2.30
C GLU A 25 -8.03 1.42 2.85
N THR A 26 -8.84 1.38 3.91
CA THR A 26 -9.33 0.13 4.49
C THR A 26 -10.05 -0.73 3.46
N HIS A 27 -10.95 -0.15 2.67
CA HIS A 27 -11.66 -0.86 1.60
C HIS A 27 -10.71 -1.32 0.49
N ALA A 28 -9.75 -0.50 0.11
CA ALA A 28 -8.75 -0.85 -0.90
C ALA A 28 -7.89 -2.04 -0.45
N ARG A 29 -7.43 -2.03 0.80
CA ARG A 29 -6.65 -3.12 1.40
C ARG A 29 -7.46 -4.42 1.50
N GLN A 30 -8.72 -4.34 1.90
CA GLN A 30 -9.64 -5.50 1.90
C GLN A 30 -9.87 -6.06 0.49
N ALA A 31 -9.84 -5.21 -0.53
CA ALA A 31 -9.92 -5.62 -1.93
C ALA A 31 -8.60 -6.19 -2.50
N GLY A 32 -7.57 -6.34 -1.67
CA GLY A 32 -6.29 -6.95 -2.05
C GLY A 32 -5.20 -5.97 -2.47
N MET A 33 -5.41 -4.65 -2.29
CA MET A 33 -4.33 -3.68 -2.44
C MET A 33 -3.24 -3.94 -1.39
N ARG A 34 -1.98 -3.88 -1.81
CA ARG A 34 -0.80 -3.90 -0.94
C ARG A 34 -0.08 -2.58 -1.02
N THR A 35 0.45 -2.14 0.12
CA THR A 35 1.26 -0.92 0.17
C THR A 35 2.63 -1.15 -0.45
N LEU A 36 3.34 -0.06 -0.75
CA LEU A 36 4.70 -0.12 -1.26
C LEU A 36 5.65 -0.80 -0.27
N PHE A 37 5.42 -0.55 1.03
CA PHE A 37 6.21 -1.16 2.10
C PHE A 37 5.99 -2.68 2.17
N GLU A 38 4.75 -3.15 2.07
CA GLU A 38 4.43 -4.58 2.06
C GLU A 38 5.03 -5.29 0.84
N ASN A 39 4.95 -4.66 -0.34
CA ASN A 39 5.62 -5.16 -1.53
C ASN A 39 7.16 -5.15 -1.38
N GLY A 40 7.69 -4.18 -0.64
CA GLY A 40 9.06 -4.14 -0.16
C GLY A 40 9.46 -5.35 0.67
N CYS A 41 8.69 -5.66 1.72
CA CYS A 41 8.93 -6.82 2.56
C CYS A 41 8.95 -8.13 1.75
N LEU A 42 8.00 -8.30 0.83
CA LEU A 42 7.98 -9.48 -0.05
C LEU A 42 9.22 -9.58 -0.94
N ALA A 43 9.73 -8.45 -1.44
CA ALA A 43 10.96 -8.44 -2.23
C ALA A 43 12.20 -8.78 -1.39
N VAL A 44 12.22 -8.39 -0.10
CA VAL A 44 13.26 -8.79 0.85
C VAL A 44 13.21 -10.30 1.10
N GLU A 45 12.03 -10.85 1.36
CA GLU A 45 11.83 -12.30 1.56
C GLU A 45 12.27 -13.12 0.33
N GLN A 46 12.11 -12.57 -0.87
CA GLN A 46 12.53 -13.18 -2.13
C GLN A 46 14.02 -12.96 -2.46
N GLY A 47 14.76 -12.20 -1.64
CA GLY A 47 16.18 -11.89 -1.87
C GLY A 47 16.44 -10.91 -3.02
N LEU A 48 15.42 -10.14 -3.44
CA LEU A 48 15.52 -9.17 -4.54
C LEU A 48 16.04 -7.79 -4.08
N THR A 49 15.92 -7.50 -2.78
CA THR A 49 16.42 -6.29 -2.13
C THR A 49 16.75 -6.59 -0.67
N THR A 50 17.31 -5.63 0.08
CA THR A 50 17.64 -5.77 1.50
C THR A 50 16.67 -4.99 2.39
N PHE A 51 16.52 -5.43 3.64
CA PHE A 51 15.74 -4.70 4.63
C PHE A 51 16.32 -3.28 4.88
N GLU A 52 17.65 -3.15 4.90
CA GLU A 52 18.33 -1.86 5.02
C GLU A 52 17.95 -0.92 3.87
N GLU A 53 17.95 -1.41 2.63
CA GLU A 53 17.55 -0.63 1.47
C GLU A 53 16.08 -0.23 1.51
N LEU A 54 15.20 -1.14 1.95
CA LEU A 54 13.78 -0.87 2.14
C LEU A 54 13.56 0.30 3.12
N ILE A 55 14.17 0.26 4.30
CA ILE A 55 14.03 1.32 5.31
C ILE A 55 14.70 2.62 4.86
N ARG A 56 15.86 2.56 4.21
CA ARG A 56 16.54 3.75 3.68
C ARG A 56 15.70 4.51 2.67
N VAL A 57 14.92 3.80 1.84
CA VAL A 57 14.15 4.40 0.74
C VAL A 57 12.74 4.78 1.18
N LEU A 58 12.06 3.95 1.97
CA LEU A 58 10.65 4.15 2.36
C LEU A 58 10.45 4.66 3.79
N GLY A 59 11.46 4.54 4.65
CA GLY A 59 11.30 4.71 6.09
C GLY A 59 10.52 3.57 6.75
N MET A 60 10.24 3.73 8.05
CA MET A 60 9.36 2.83 8.80
C MET A 60 7.91 3.34 8.71
N PRO A 61 6.93 2.51 8.31
CA PRO A 61 5.53 2.91 8.31
C PRO A 61 5.04 3.10 9.74
N HIS A 62 4.22 4.14 9.97
CA HIS A 62 3.63 4.50 11.26
C HIS A 62 4.62 4.79 12.41
N GLY A 63 5.90 4.99 12.11
CA GLY A 63 6.86 5.54 13.06
C GLY A 63 6.87 7.07 12.96
N GLU A 64 6.64 7.76 14.08
CA GLU A 64 7.32 9.05 14.27
C GLU A 64 8.84 8.84 14.36
#